data_AF-A0A6I4SM23-F1
#
_entry.id   AF-A0A6I4SM23-F1
#
_cell.length_a   1.000
_cell.length_b   1.000
_cell.length_c   1.000
_cell.angle_alpha   90.00
_cell.angle_beta   90.00
_cell.angle_gamma   90.00
#
_symmetry.space_group_name_H-M   'P 1'
#
loop_
_entity.id
_entity.type
_entity.pdbx_description
1 polymer ?
#
loop_
_entity_poly.entity_id
_entity_poly.type
_entity_poly.pdbx_seq_one_letter_code
_entity_poly.pdbx_strand_id
1 'polypeptide(L)'
;MATIDLDDKGLELAASISSEMESLRRRNKGKRWHADITTWAATAEMLALGPIQDFKPSHDVDEECQEEAWAPLAKIREEQGVYISQLAEFGIAVARAREIRGLLKLNSRNREYARITAIEEDDLREQALKAHEELCQLDDAYDTALAAFRLTMQPYWDAEEVGRKIYRDHLHEEARISKLRGNPFRWSHLLRLHAPWR
;
A
#
# COMPACT_ATOMS: atom_id res chain seq x y z
N MET A 1 10.29 21.01 26.68
CA MET A 1 10.79 19.62 26.55
C MET A 1 9.94 18.77 27.46
N ALA A 2 8.95 18.05 26.94
CA ALA A 2 8.21 17.09 27.75
C ALA A 2 9.11 15.86 27.93
N THR A 3 9.76 15.76 29.08
CA THR A 3 10.34 14.50 29.52
C THR A 3 9.17 13.55 29.79
N ILE A 4 9.04 12.52 28.98
CA ILE A 4 8.16 11.40 29.27
C ILE A 4 8.72 10.79 30.56
N ASP A 5 7.98 10.84 31.66
CA ASP A 5 8.32 10.15 32.91
C ASP A 5 8.18 8.63 32.67
N LEU A 6 9.19 8.05 32.02
CA LEU A 6 9.32 6.61 31.89
C LEU A 6 9.82 6.05 33.22
N ASP A 7 9.12 5.04 33.73
CA ASP A 7 9.63 4.23 34.83
C ASP A 7 10.82 3.36 34.37
N ASP A 8 11.48 2.68 35.32
CA ASP A 8 12.66 1.86 35.03
C ASP A 8 12.39 0.82 33.92
N LYS A 9 11.18 0.25 33.88
CA LYS A 9 10.76 -0.71 32.85
C LYS A 9 10.60 -0.05 31.48
N GLY A 10 10.05 1.16 31.43
CA GLY A 10 9.95 1.96 30.22
C GLY A 10 11.31 2.32 29.65
N LEU A 11 12.28 2.64 30.51
CA LEU A 11 13.67 2.89 30.11
C LEU A 11 14.37 1.62 29.60
N GLU A 12 14.18 0.48 30.26
CA GLU A 12 14.69 -0.82 29.80
C GLU A 12 14.13 -1.20 28.42
N LEU A 13 12.82 -1.01 28.21
CA LEU A 13 12.19 -1.27 26.92
C LEU A 13 12.77 -0.36 25.82
N ALA A 14 12.90 0.94 26.09
CA ALA A 14 13.47 1.90 25.15
C ALA A 14 14.93 1.57 24.80
N ALA A 15 15.73 1.13 25.79
CA ALA A 15 17.10 0.69 25.58
C ALA A 15 17.16 -0.58 24.72
N SER A 16 16.28 -1.56 24.97
CA SER A 16 16.18 -2.79 24.16
C SER A 16 15.83 -2.48 22.71
N ILE A 17 14.83 -1.63 22.47
CA ILE A 17 14.44 -1.19 21.13
C ILE A 17 15.60 -0.47 20.43
N SER A 18 16.29 0.43 21.12
CA SER A 18 17.42 1.18 20.55
C SER A 18 18.58 0.26 20.16
N SER A 19 18.89 -0.74 20.97
CA SER A 19 19.91 -1.76 20.68
C SER A 19 19.54 -2.60 19.45
N GLU A 20 18.27 -2.98 19.34
CA GLU A 20 17.77 -3.75 18.19
C GLU A 20 17.87 -2.94 16.88
N MET A 21 17.44 -1.67 16.92
CA MET A 21 17.59 -0.74 15.80
C MET A 21 19.06 -0.57 15.36
N GLU A 22 19.99 -0.51 16.32
CA GLU A 22 21.43 -0.44 16.04
C GLU A 22 21.95 -1.72 15.36
N SER A 23 21.47 -2.88 15.78
CA SER A 23 21.79 -4.17 15.13
C SER A 23 21.30 -4.21 13.68
N LEU A 24 20.08 -3.73 13.42
CA LEU A 24 19.54 -3.62 12.06
C LEU A 24 20.32 -2.63 11.20
N ARG A 25 20.69 -1.47 11.76
CA ARG A 25 21.56 -0.49 11.10
C ARG A 25 22.89 -1.12 10.67
N ARG A 26 23.55 -1.87 11.56
CA ARG A 26 24.83 -2.54 11.24
C ARG A 26 24.66 -3.58 10.13
N ARG A 27 23.56 -4.35 10.16
CA ARG A 27 23.23 -5.31 9.09
C ARG A 27 22.98 -4.63 7.75
N ASN A 28 22.40 -3.44 7.76
CA ASN A 28 22.21 -2.62 6.57
C ASN A 28 23.35 -1.61 6.33
N LYS A 29 24.61 -2.04 6.48
CA LYS A 29 25.81 -1.27 6.12
C LYS A 29 25.93 0.11 6.79
N GLY A 30 25.36 0.30 7.97
CA GLY A 30 25.44 1.55 8.72
C GLY A 30 24.42 2.63 8.31
N LYS A 31 23.51 2.33 7.38
CA LYS A 31 22.52 3.30 6.88
C LYS A 31 21.49 3.64 7.95
N ARG A 32 21.21 4.93 8.15
CA ARG A 32 20.29 5.43 9.18
C ARG A 32 18.83 5.16 8.80
N TRP A 33 18.01 4.74 9.76
CA TRP A 33 16.61 4.38 9.52
C TRP A 33 15.77 5.56 9.01
N HIS A 34 16.02 6.79 9.46
CA HIS A 34 15.27 7.97 9.01
C HIS A 34 15.70 8.50 7.64
N ALA A 35 16.71 7.90 7.00
CA ALA A 35 17.29 8.38 5.74
C ALA A 35 17.39 7.27 4.68
N ASP A 36 17.00 6.04 4.98
CA ASP A 36 17.10 4.91 4.07
C ASP A 36 15.88 4.01 4.23
N ILE A 37 15.14 3.81 3.13
CA ILE A 37 13.91 3.02 3.12
C ILE A 37 14.13 1.57 3.55
N THR A 38 15.31 1.00 3.26
CA THR A 38 15.61 -0.39 3.60
C THR A 38 15.80 -0.53 5.12
N THR A 39 16.58 0.34 5.75
CA THR A 39 16.71 0.36 7.22
C THR A 39 15.38 0.75 7.89
N TRP A 40 14.65 1.72 7.33
CA TRP A 40 13.32 2.08 7.81
C TRP A 40 12.38 0.88 7.79
N ALA A 41 12.27 0.16 6.67
CA ALA A 41 11.34 -0.94 6.51
C ALA A 41 11.68 -2.12 7.44
N ALA A 42 12.97 -2.38 7.68
CA ALA A 42 13.40 -3.33 8.71
C ALA A 42 12.91 -2.92 10.11
N THR A 43 13.04 -1.63 10.44
CA THR A 43 12.60 -1.08 11.74
C THR A 43 11.08 -1.04 11.86
N ALA A 44 10.37 -0.74 10.77
CA ALA A 44 8.91 -0.71 10.72
C ALA A 44 8.32 -2.12 10.90
N GLU A 45 8.95 -3.15 10.31
CA GLU A 45 8.60 -4.55 10.54
C GLU A 45 8.81 -4.95 12.01
N MET A 46 9.92 -4.54 12.61
CA MET A 46 10.24 -4.77 14.02
C MET A 46 9.19 -4.18 14.96
N LEU A 47 8.76 -2.95 14.70
CA LEU A 47 7.76 -2.24 15.51
C LEU A 47 6.31 -2.55 15.11
N ALA A 48 6.09 -3.53 14.22
CA ALA A 48 4.76 -3.87 13.70
C ALA A 48 3.94 -2.66 13.23
N LEU A 49 4.59 -1.73 12.50
CA LEU A 49 3.97 -0.55 11.89
C LEU A 49 3.40 0.50 12.88
N GLY A 50 4.07 0.73 14.01
CA GLY A 50 3.74 1.82 14.93
C GLY A 50 3.97 3.24 14.35
N PRO A 51 4.06 4.28 15.20
CA PRO A 51 4.22 5.70 14.80
C PRO A 51 5.38 5.99 13.83
N ILE A 52 6.32 5.05 13.67
CA ILE A 52 7.37 5.10 12.65
C ILE A 52 6.85 5.20 11.21
N GLN A 53 5.58 4.86 10.96
CA GLN A 53 4.93 5.07 9.65
C GLN A 53 4.96 6.53 9.21
N ASP A 54 4.82 7.46 10.16
CA ASP A 54 4.80 8.90 9.90
C ASP A 54 6.20 9.44 9.54
N PHE A 55 7.25 8.63 9.73
CA PHE A 55 8.65 8.98 9.51
C PHE A 55 9.28 8.14 8.40
N LYS A 56 8.47 7.65 7.48
CA LYS A 56 8.93 6.90 6.32
C LYS A 56 9.80 7.81 5.44
N PRO A 57 11.08 7.46 5.21
CA PRO A 57 11.94 8.27 4.38
C PRO A 57 11.44 8.20 2.93
N SER A 58 11.47 9.34 2.24
CA SER A 58 11.45 9.38 0.79
C SER A 58 12.72 8.70 0.27
N HIS A 59 12.58 7.85 -0.75
CA HIS A 59 13.73 7.38 -1.53
C HIS A 59 14.02 8.41 -2.62
N ASP A 60 15.01 8.17 -3.49
CA ASP A 60 15.36 8.97 -4.69
C ASP A 60 14.17 9.32 -5.64
N VAL A 61 12.97 8.79 -5.37
CA VAL A 61 11.70 9.28 -5.90
C VAL A 61 11.27 10.43 -4.99
N ASP A 62 11.65 11.64 -5.40
CA ASP A 62 11.33 12.90 -4.72
C ASP A 62 9.85 12.91 -4.29
N GLU A 63 9.50 13.59 -3.20
CA GLU A 63 8.09 13.74 -2.81
C GLU A 63 7.27 14.29 -3.98
N GLU A 64 7.88 15.20 -4.75
CA GLU A 64 7.39 15.71 -6.03
C GLU A 64 7.12 14.58 -7.04
N CYS A 65 8.00 13.58 -7.19
CA CYS A 65 7.81 12.48 -8.12
C CYS A 65 6.68 11.51 -7.68
N GLN A 66 6.47 11.33 -6.38
CA GLN A 66 5.32 10.55 -5.87
C GLN A 66 3.99 11.29 -6.08
N GLU A 67 3.99 12.60 -5.82
CA GLU A 67 2.84 13.47 -6.08
C GLU A 67 2.52 13.51 -7.58
N GLU A 68 3.52 13.67 -8.44
CA GLU A 68 3.39 13.62 -9.91
C GLU A 68 2.85 12.27 -10.39
N ALA A 69 3.29 11.16 -9.80
CA ALA A 69 2.79 9.84 -10.16
C ALA A 69 1.34 9.61 -9.70
N TRP A 70 0.94 10.22 -8.57
CA TRP A 70 -0.41 10.09 -8.02
C TRP A 70 -1.43 11.04 -8.66
N ALA A 71 -1.00 12.24 -9.06
CA ALA A 71 -1.87 13.29 -9.57
C ALA A 71 -2.78 12.85 -10.74
N PRO A 72 -2.30 12.08 -11.75
CA PRO A 72 -3.16 11.55 -12.81
C PRO A 72 -4.26 10.63 -12.28
N LEU A 73 -3.96 9.76 -11.31
CA LEU A 73 -4.94 8.85 -10.71
C LEU A 73 -6.01 9.62 -9.93
N ALA A 74 -5.61 10.63 -9.17
CA ALA A 74 -6.51 11.48 -8.41
C ALA A 74 -7.47 12.24 -9.35
N LYS A 75 -6.92 12.86 -10.40
CA LYS A 75 -7.69 13.59 -11.41
C LYS A 75 -8.70 12.70 -12.12
N ILE A 76 -8.28 11.53 -12.59
CA ILE A 76 -9.18 10.56 -13.26
C ILE A 76 -10.31 10.15 -12.31
N ARG A 77 -10.04 9.92 -11.03
CA ARG A 77 -11.08 9.56 -10.05
C ARG A 77 -12.09 10.68 -9.77
N GLU A 78 -11.64 11.92 -9.83
CA GLU A 78 -12.51 13.08 -9.73
C GLU A 78 -13.45 13.15 -10.94
N GLU A 79 -12.89 13.03 -12.15
CA GLU A 79 -13.64 13.03 -13.41
C GLU A 79 -14.62 11.84 -13.49
N GLN A 80 -14.23 10.64 -13.07
CA GLN A 80 -15.12 9.49 -12.96
C GLN A 80 -16.30 9.79 -12.01
N GLY A 81 -16.07 10.54 -10.93
CA GLY A 81 -17.12 10.94 -9.99
C GLY A 81 -18.22 11.78 -10.65
N VAL A 82 -17.86 12.62 -11.63
CA VAL A 82 -18.82 13.44 -12.38
C VAL A 82 -19.74 12.55 -13.20
N TYR A 83 -19.20 11.63 -14.00
CA TYR A 83 -20.00 10.74 -14.85
C TYR A 83 -20.81 9.71 -14.04
N ILE A 84 -20.27 9.23 -12.92
CA ILE A 84 -21.03 8.37 -11.99
C ILE A 84 -22.25 9.12 -11.44
N SER A 85 -22.09 10.41 -11.08
CA SER A 85 -23.18 11.23 -10.59
C SER A 85 -24.23 11.48 -11.69
N GLN A 86 -23.80 11.78 -12.91
CA GLN A 86 -24.70 11.91 -14.07
C GLN A 86 -25.48 10.63 -14.35
N LEU A 87 -24.83 9.47 -14.33
CA LEU A 87 -25.51 8.18 -14.50
C LEU A 87 -26.51 7.88 -13.38
N ALA A 88 -26.22 8.33 -12.16
CA ALA A 88 -27.14 8.21 -11.03
C ALA A 88 -28.40 9.07 -11.19
N GLU A 89 -28.33 10.22 -11.85
CA GLU A 89 -29.49 11.05 -12.19
C GLU A 89 -30.47 10.33 -13.12
N PHE A 90 -29.98 9.43 -13.97
CA PHE A 90 -30.79 8.53 -14.80
C PHE A 90 -31.24 7.25 -14.07
N GLY A 91 -31.02 7.14 -12.75
CA GLY A 91 -31.39 5.98 -11.95
C GLY A 91 -30.45 4.77 -12.09
N ILE A 92 -29.28 4.95 -12.71
CA ILE A 92 -28.33 3.86 -12.94
C ILE A 92 -27.28 3.86 -11.81
N ALA A 93 -27.37 2.86 -10.94
CA ALA A 93 -26.33 2.65 -9.92
C ALA A 93 -25.06 2.07 -10.57
N VAL A 94 -23.97 2.84 -10.49
CA VAL A 94 -22.67 2.55 -11.07
C VAL A 94 -21.64 2.27 -9.98
N ALA A 95 -20.83 1.22 -10.17
CA ALA A 95 -19.71 0.96 -9.27
C ALA A 95 -18.52 1.87 -9.62
N ARG A 96 -17.85 2.40 -8.59
CA ARG A 96 -16.68 3.28 -8.77
C ARG A 96 -15.47 2.56 -9.36
N ALA A 97 -15.34 1.27 -9.07
CA ALA A 97 -14.31 0.42 -9.65
C ALA A 97 -14.94 -0.62 -10.58
N ARG A 98 -14.21 -1.00 -11.64
CA ARG A 98 -14.54 -2.19 -12.43
C ARG A 98 -14.38 -3.42 -11.55
N GLU A 99 -15.50 -3.96 -11.12
CA GLU A 99 -15.53 -5.17 -10.32
C GLU A 99 -16.07 -6.34 -11.13
N ILE A 100 -15.36 -7.47 -11.09
CA ILE A 100 -15.86 -8.74 -11.57
C ILE A 100 -16.48 -9.46 -10.36
N ARG A 101 -17.81 -9.41 -10.24
CA ARG A 101 -18.54 -10.04 -9.12
C ARG A 101 -19.64 -10.99 -9.60
N GLY A 102 -19.77 -12.11 -8.88
CA GLY A 102 -20.83 -13.12 -9.05
C GLY A 102 -20.44 -14.32 -9.91
N LEU A 103 -21.30 -15.33 -9.93
CA LEU A 103 -21.10 -16.62 -10.61
C LEU A 103 -20.81 -16.49 -12.11
N LEU A 104 -21.34 -15.45 -12.75
CA LEU A 104 -21.20 -15.23 -14.20
C LEU A 104 -19.98 -14.36 -14.57
N LYS A 105 -19.21 -13.85 -13.59
CA LYS A 105 -18.04 -12.99 -13.82
C LYS A 105 -18.28 -11.85 -14.83
N LEU A 106 -19.50 -11.30 -14.86
CA LEU A 106 -19.82 -10.19 -15.74
C LEU A 106 -19.17 -8.91 -15.21
N ASN A 107 -18.52 -8.16 -16.09
CA ASN A 107 -17.99 -6.83 -15.83
C ASN A 107 -19.14 -5.89 -15.39
N SER A 108 -18.92 -5.09 -14.34
CA SER A 108 -19.89 -4.08 -13.88
C SER A 108 -20.35 -3.16 -15.02
N ARG A 109 -19.46 -2.79 -15.95
CA ARG A 109 -19.78 -1.94 -17.11
C ARG A 109 -20.83 -2.53 -18.05
N ASN A 110 -20.85 -3.86 -18.22
CA ASN A 110 -21.85 -4.52 -19.07
C ASN A 110 -23.25 -4.49 -18.43
N ARG A 111 -23.32 -4.54 -17.10
CA ARG A 111 -24.60 -4.44 -16.37
C ARG A 111 -25.16 -3.03 -16.44
N GLU A 112 -24.28 -2.03 -16.33
CA GLU A 112 -24.64 -0.62 -16.44
C GLU A 112 -25.14 -0.32 -17.86
N TYR A 113 -24.44 -0.79 -18.90
CA TYR A 113 -24.88 -0.68 -20.29
C TYR A 113 -26.28 -1.26 -20.52
N ALA A 114 -26.55 -2.47 -20.01
CA ALA A 114 -27.86 -3.10 -20.14
C ALA A 114 -29.00 -2.32 -19.43
N ARG A 115 -28.70 -1.55 -18.38
CA ARG A 115 -29.67 -0.66 -17.73
C ARG A 115 -29.91 0.60 -18.54
N ILE A 116 -28.87 1.14 -19.16
CA ILE A 116 -28.97 2.30 -20.05
C ILE A 116 -29.83 1.97 -21.26
N THR A 117 -29.60 0.82 -21.89
CA THR A 117 -30.38 0.42 -23.07
C THR A 117 -31.86 0.16 -22.77
N ALA A 118 -32.22 -0.04 -21.51
CA ALA A 118 -33.60 -0.19 -21.06
C ALA A 118 -34.33 1.15 -20.83
N ILE A 119 -33.65 2.29 -20.96
CA ILE A 119 -34.28 3.62 -20.91
C ILE A 119 -35.17 3.81 -22.14
N GLU A 120 -36.45 4.13 -21.89
CA GLU A 120 -37.48 4.29 -22.93
C GLU A 120 -37.32 5.59 -23.73
N GLU A 121 -36.94 6.68 -23.07
CA GLU A 121 -36.74 7.98 -23.71
C GLU A 121 -35.41 8.04 -24.48
N ASP A 122 -35.49 8.22 -25.80
CA ASP A 122 -34.34 8.19 -26.70
C ASP A 122 -33.27 9.24 -26.34
N ASP A 123 -33.67 10.46 -26.02
CA ASP A 123 -32.75 11.56 -25.68
C ASP A 123 -31.99 11.29 -24.37
N LEU A 124 -32.69 10.78 -23.34
CA LEU A 124 -32.07 10.41 -22.06
C LEU A 124 -31.15 9.21 -22.21
N ARG A 125 -31.55 8.23 -23.04
CA ARG A 125 -30.73 7.07 -23.35
C ARG A 125 -29.44 7.47 -24.05
N GLU A 126 -29.50 8.36 -25.03
CA GLU A 126 -28.32 8.85 -25.73
C GLU A 126 -27.35 9.59 -24.79
N GLN A 127 -27.89 10.45 -23.91
CA GLN A 127 -27.07 11.14 -22.90
C GLN A 127 -26.41 10.17 -21.92
N ALA A 128 -27.16 9.17 -21.42
CA ALA A 128 -26.65 8.15 -20.53
C ALA A 128 -25.61 7.24 -21.20
N LEU A 129 -25.80 6.89 -22.48
CA LEU A 129 -24.81 6.14 -23.26
C LEU A 129 -23.52 6.92 -23.41
N LYS A 130 -23.59 8.22 -23.71
CA LYS A 130 -22.42 9.07 -23.82
C LYS A 130 -21.66 9.17 -22.50
N ALA A 131 -22.35 9.40 -21.38
CA ALA A 131 -21.73 9.42 -20.06
C ALA A 131 -21.06 8.08 -19.69
N HIS A 132 -21.67 6.96 -20.09
CA HIS A 132 -21.10 5.63 -19.88
C HIS A 132 -19.87 5.34 -20.74
N GLU A 133 -19.86 5.83 -21.98
CA GLU A 133 -18.71 5.72 -22.86
C GLU A 133 -17.50 6.50 -22.31
N GLU A 134 -17.71 7.76 -21.90
CA GLU A 134 -16.69 8.59 -21.24
C GLU A 134 -16.17 7.91 -19.96
N LEU A 135 -17.05 7.32 -19.15
CA LEU A 135 -16.65 6.57 -17.96
C LEU A 135 -15.80 5.34 -18.31
N CYS A 136 -16.12 4.63 -19.40
CA CYS A 136 -15.32 3.50 -19.86
C CYS A 136 -13.92 3.95 -20.34
N GLN A 137 -13.84 5.07 -21.05
CA GLN A 137 -12.55 5.65 -21.47
C GLN A 137 -11.70 6.06 -20.25
N LEU A 138 -12.32 6.64 -19.22
CA LEU A 138 -11.63 6.99 -17.97
C LEU A 138 -11.15 5.77 -17.19
N ASP A 139 -11.87 4.66 -17.20
CA ASP A 139 -11.37 3.42 -16.60
C ASP A 139 -10.11 2.90 -17.32
N ASP A 140 -10.08 2.95 -18.65
CA ASP A 140 -8.91 2.48 -19.42
C ASP A 140 -7.72 3.43 -19.21
N ALA A 141 -7.98 4.74 -19.10
CA ALA A 141 -6.99 5.72 -18.71
C ALA A 141 -6.49 5.50 -17.28
N TYR A 142 -7.38 5.12 -16.35
CA TYR A 142 -7.03 4.77 -14.97
C TYR A 142 -6.10 3.55 -14.93
N ASP A 143 -6.41 2.49 -15.67
CA ASP A 143 -5.58 1.29 -15.74
C ASP A 143 -4.18 1.59 -16.29
N THR A 144 -4.11 2.47 -17.31
CA THR A 144 -2.84 2.94 -17.88
C THR A 144 -2.04 3.77 -16.88
N ALA A 145 -2.67 4.75 -16.22
CA ALA A 145 -2.05 5.57 -15.19
C ALA A 145 -1.60 4.72 -13.99
N LEU A 146 -2.37 3.69 -13.63
CA LEU A 146 -2.05 2.78 -12.54
C LEU A 146 -0.82 1.92 -12.88
N ALA A 147 -0.71 1.47 -14.13
CA ALA A 147 0.47 0.76 -14.60
C ALA A 147 1.72 1.64 -14.54
N ALA A 148 1.61 2.90 -14.99
CA ALA A 148 2.70 3.87 -14.91
C ALA A 148 3.09 4.16 -13.45
N PHE A 149 2.11 4.43 -12.58
CA PHE A 149 2.31 4.62 -11.14
C PHE A 149 3.04 3.44 -10.51
N ARG A 150 2.62 2.21 -10.81
CA ARG A 150 3.27 0.99 -10.31
C ARG A 150 4.72 0.89 -10.75
N LEU A 151 5.02 1.22 -12.01
CA LEU A 151 6.39 1.23 -12.53
C LEU A 151 7.25 2.26 -11.81
N THR A 152 6.74 3.48 -11.60
CA THR A 152 7.44 4.54 -10.85
C THR A 152 7.70 4.13 -9.40
N MET A 153 6.73 3.49 -8.74
CA MET A 153 6.83 3.08 -7.34
C MET A 153 7.56 1.74 -7.13
N GLN A 154 7.84 0.97 -8.19
CA GLN A 154 8.45 -0.36 -8.07
C GLN A 154 9.78 -0.37 -7.31
N PRO A 155 10.76 0.52 -7.60
CA PRO A 155 12.04 0.51 -6.89
C PRO A 155 11.88 0.74 -5.38
N TYR A 156 10.88 1.53 -5.02
CA TYR A 156 10.55 1.84 -3.64
C TYR A 156 9.97 0.63 -2.90
N TRP A 157 9.02 -0.07 -3.53
CA TRP A 157 8.46 -1.32 -2.99
C TRP A 157 9.49 -2.43 -2.88
N ASP A 158 10.38 -2.55 -3.87
CA ASP A 158 11.49 -3.52 -3.84
C ASP A 158 12.42 -3.24 -2.65
N ALA A 159 12.76 -1.98 -2.41
CA ALA A 159 13.62 -1.59 -1.30
C ALA A 159 12.95 -1.81 0.07
N GLU A 160 11.64 -1.58 0.18
CA GLU A 160 10.86 -1.96 1.37
C GLU A 160 10.89 -3.47 1.61
N GLU A 161 10.65 -4.28 0.58
CA GLU A 161 10.65 -5.74 0.68
C GLU A 161 12.02 -6.25 1.17
N VAL A 162 13.10 -5.71 0.60
CA VAL A 162 14.46 -6.01 1.05
C VAL A 162 14.65 -5.66 2.52
N GLY A 163 14.19 -4.48 2.95
CA GLY A 163 14.30 -4.05 4.35
C GLY A 163 13.55 -4.96 5.32
N ARG A 164 12.30 -5.31 4.99
CA ARG A 164 11.50 -6.25 5.79
C ARG A 164 12.18 -7.62 5.88
N LYS A 165 12.75 -8.08 4.76
CA LYS A 165 13.51 -9.33 4.72
C LYS A 165 14.72 -9.30 5.65
N ILE A 166 15.44 -8.18 5.75
CA ILE A 166 16.58 -8.03 6.68
C ILE A 166 16.15 -8.32 8.13
N TYR A 167 15.00 -7.79 8.56
CA TYR A 167 14.50 -8.05 9.92
C TYR A 167 14.08 -9.51 10.12
N ARG A 168 13.38 -10.10 9.15
CA ARG A 168 13.00 -11.53 9.21
C ARG A 168 14.21 -12.46 9.26
N ASP A 169 15.23 -12.19 8.44
CA ASP A 169 16.49 -12.92 8.45
C ASP A 169 17.27 -12.71 9.76
N HIS A 170 17.17 -11.52 10.37
CA HIS A 170 17.69 -11.25 11.70
C HIS A 170 17.05 -12.16 12.75
N LEU A 171 15.72 -12.16 12.85
CA LEU A 171 14.97 -13.00 13.79
C LEU A 171 15.25 -14.50 13.62
N HIS A 172 15.34 -14.94 12.36
CA HIS A 172 15.67 -16.34 12.05
C HIS A 172 17.07 -16.72 12.55
N GLU A 173 18.07 -15.86 12.34
CA GLU A 173 19.43 -16.13 12.80
C GLU A 173 19.54 -16.09 14.32
N GLU A 174 18.85 -15.17 15.00
CA GLU A 174 18.81 -15.14 16.47
C GLU A 174 18.17 -16.40 17.05
N ALA A 175 17.09 -16.88 16.45
CA ALA A 175 16.46 -18.14 16.85
C ALA A 175 17.40 -19.34 16.62
N ARG A 176 18.16 -19.34 15.51
CA ARG A 176 19.16 -20.37 15.21
C ARG A 176 20.29 -20.39 16.23
N ILE A 177 20.85 -19.22 16.56
CA ILE A 177 21.92 -19.08 17.56
C ILE A 177 21.42 -19.49 18.95
N SER A 178 20.22 -19.06 19.33
CA SER A 178 19.61 -19.39 20.62
C SER A 178 19.38 -20.90 20.76
N LYS A 179 18.87 -21.54 19.71
CA LYS A 179 18.73 -23.00 19.65
C LYS A 179 20.06 -23.72 19.84
N LEU A 180 21.13 -23.27 19.16
CA LEU A 180 22.47 -23.86 19.29
C LEU A 180 23.06 -23.71 20.70
N ARG A 181 22.71 -22.63 21.40
CA ARG A 181 23.17 -22.35 22.78
C ARG A 181 22.30 -23.00 23.85
N GLY A 182 21.20 -23.65 23.49
CA GLY A 182 20.24 -24.20 24.44
C GLY A 182 19.37 -23.14 25.14
N ASN A 183 19.34 -21.91 24.60
CA ASN A 183 18.51 -20.84 25.13
C ASN A 183 17.06 -20.95 24.61
N PRO A 184 16.06 -20.42 25.35
CA PRO A 184 14.70 -20.29 24.84
C PRO A 184 14.67 -19.53 23.50
N PHE A 185 13.85 -20.01 22.55
CA PHE A 185 13.70 -19.37 21.24
C PHE A 185 12.25 -19.49 20.73
N ARG A 186 11.89 -18.67 19.75
CA ARG A 186 10.56 -18.70 19.10
C ARG A 186 10.59 -19.57 17.84
N TRP A 187 9.76 -20.61 17.79
CA TRP A 187 9.65 -21.51 16.63
C TRP A 187 9.15 -20.81 15.37
N SER A 188 8.28 -19.81 15.49
CA SER A 188 7.80 -19.03 14.36
C SER A 188 8.93 -18.33 13.60
N HIS A 189 9.94 -17.83 14.31
CA HIS A 189 11.11 -17.19 13.72
C HIS A 189 12.01 -18.21 13.02
N LEU A 190 12.17 -19.40 13.61
CA LEU A 190 12.98 -20.47 13.02
C LEU A 190 12.34 -21.05 11.74
N LEU A 191 11.03 -21.21 11.73
CA LEU A 191 10.28 -21.75 10.58
C LEU A 191 9.96 -20.69 9.51
N ARG A 192 10.38 -19.43 9.72
CA ARG A 192 10.09 -18.29 8.84
C ARG A 192 8.59 -18.14 8.55
N LEU A 193 7.75 -18.48 9.53
CA LEU A 193 6.29 -18.39 9.43
C LEU A 193 5.85 -16.94 9.65
N HIS A 194 6.34 -16.04 8.80
CA HIS A 194 5.92 -14.64 8.78
C HIS A 194 4.67 -14.53 7.92
N ALA A 195 3.66 -13.81 8.40
CA ALA A 195 2.50 -13.49 7.58
C ALA A 195 2.98 -12.71 6.33
N PRO A 196 2.41 -13.00 5.14
CA PRO A 196 2.68 -12.19 3.97
C PRO A 196 2.29 -10.74 4.27
N TRP A 197 3.14 -9.82 3.85
CA TRP A 197 2.87 -8.39 3.94
C TRP A 197 1.84 -8.04 2.86
N ARG A 198 0.58 -7.79 3.25
CA ARG A 198 -0.52 -7.32 2.39
C ARG A 198 -1.47 -6.47 3.21
#